data_AF-A0A831SL55-F1
#
_entry.id   AF-A0A831SL55-F1
#
_cell.length_a   1.000
_cell.length_b   1.000
_cell.length_c   1.000
_cell.angle_alpha   90.00
_cell.angle_beta   90.00
_cell.angle_gamma   90.00
#
_symmetry.space_group_name_H-M   'P 1'
#
loop_
_entity.id
_entity.type
_entity.pdbx_description
1 polymer ?
#
loop_
_entity_poly.entity_id
_entity_poly.type
_entity_poly.pdbx_seq_one_letter_code
_entity_poly.pdbx_strand_id
1 'polypeptide(L)'
;VYPGHENFNMSALEAMSCGCPILVADTSGILEIIPHSLRKRICLPKNDIDLWVKRINEIVQTKEYDDLGLECWKISSKYNINTHLERFESIINKFL
;
A
#
# COMPACT_ATOMS: atom_id res chain seq x y z
N VAL A 1 -6.01 7.98 0.32
CA VAL A 1 -6.39 7.92 1.75
C VAL A 1 -7.54 6.93 1.89
N TYR A 2 -7.38 5.89 2.70
CA TYR A 2 -8.40 4.85 2.92
C TYR A 2 -8.43 4.45 4.42
N PRO A 3 -9.30 5.07 5.24
CA PRO A 3 -9.40 4.75 6.67
C PRO A 3 -10.28 3.52 6.95
N GLY A 4 -10.90 2.92 5.93
CA GLY A 4 -11.77 1.76 6.07
C GLY A 4 -11.02 0.46 6.41
N HIS A 5 -11.79 -0.58 6.71
CA HIS A 5 -11.27 -1.94 6.76
C HIS A 5 -11.51 -2.62 5.40
N GLU A 6 -10.48 -3.25 4.88
CA GLU A 6 -10.45 -3.97 3.60
C GLU A 6 -9.63 -5.24 3.80
N ASN A 7 -10.15 -6.36 3.29
CA ASN A 7 -9.46 -7.66 3.41
C ASN A 7 -8.08 -7.64 2.73
N PHE A 8 -7.95 -6.91 1.62
CA PHE A 8 -6.63 -6.70 0.99
C PHE A 8 -6.40 -5.26 0.55
N ASN A 9 -7.41 -4.51 0.09
CA ASN A 9 -7.28 -3.13 -0.39
C ASN A 9 -6.62 -3.02 -1.77
N MET A 10 -7.31 -3.55 -2.78
CA MET A 10 -6.86 -3.47 -4.19
C MET A 10 -6.71 -2.02 -4.66
N SER A 11 -7.58 -1.11 -4.23
CA SER A 11 -7.48 0.31 -4.59
C SER A 11 -6.21 0.97 -4.06
N ALA A 12 -5.72 0.56 -2.88
CA ALA A 12 -4.42 1.02 -2.39
C ALA A 12 -3.28 0.49 -3.28
N LEU A 13 -3.32 -0.79 -3.69
CA LEU A 13 -2.33 -1.37 -4.60
C LEU A 13 -2.30 -0.67 -5.97
N GLU A 14 -3.47 -0.35 -6.52
CA GLU A 14 -3.61 0.41 -7.77
C GLU A 14 -2.99 1.81 -7.64
N ALA A 15 -3.32 2.55 -6.57
CA ALA A 15 -2.74 3.86 -6.31
C ALA A 15 -1.21 3.79 -6.19
N MET A 16 -0.68 2.82 -5.43
CA MET A 16 0.76 2.59 -5.32
C MET A 16 1.41 2.32 -6.69
N SER A 17 0.74 1.57 -7.56
CA SER A 17 1.21 1.26 -8.93
C SER A 17 1.32 2.49 -9.84
N CYS A 18 0.55 3.53 -9.56
CA CYS A 18 0.68 4.84 -10.20
C CYS A 18 1.73 5.76 -9.53
N GLY A 19 2.47 5.27 -8.53
CA GLY A 19 3.37 6.10 -7.73
C GLY A 19 2.63 7.10 -6.83
N CYS A 20 1.35 6.86 -6.55
CA CYS A 20 0.60 7.69 -5.61
C CYS A 20 0.87 7.21 -4.18
N PRO A 21 1.31 8.08 -3.26
CA PRO A 21 1.45 7.73 -1.86
C PRO A 21 0.08 7.42 -1.25
N ILE A 22 0.05 6.42 -0.37
CA ILE A 22 -1.17 6.00 0.31
C ILE A 22 -1.10 6.29 1.80
N LEU A 23 -2.28 6.45 2.41
CA LEU A 23 -2.49 6.36 3.85
C LEU A 23 -3.63 5.36 4.06
N VAL A 24 -3.38 4.33 4.87
CA VAL A 24 -4.31 3.22 5.11
C VAL A 24 -4.46 2.93 6.59
N ALA A 25 -5.60 2.35 6.98
CA ALA A 25 -5.80 1.90 8.34
C ALA A 25 -4.84 0.76 8.72
N ASP A 26 -4.48 0.69 9.99
CA ASP A 26 -3.67 -0.38 10.60
C ASP A 26 -4.31 -1.77 10.59
N THR A 27 -5.58 -1.83 10.19
CA THR A 27 -6.33 -3.06 9.98
C THR A 27 -6.46 -3.45 8.50
N SER A 28 -5.82 -2.73 7.58
CA SER A 28 -5.91 -2.99 6.14
C SER A 28 -5.02 -4.17 5.71
N GLY A 29 -5.55 -5.11 4.92
CA GLY A 29 -4.77 -6.28 4.48
C GLY A 29 -3.56 -5.98 3.60
N ILE A 30 -3.54 -4.86 2.88
CA ILE A 30 -2.39 -4.40 2.07
C ILE A 30 -1.09 -4.33 2.86
N LEU A 31 -1.18 -4.21 4.18
CA LEU A 31 -0.01 -4.20 5.05
C LEU A 31 0.83 -5.47 4.89
N GLU A 32 0.25 -6.62 4.51
CA GLU A 32 0.98 -7.87 4.24
C GLU A 32 2.16 -7.70 3.28
N ILE A 33 2.01 -6.84 2.27
CA ILE A 33 3.06 -6.59 1.26
C ILE A 33 3.94 -5.37 1.58
N ILE A 34 3.56 -4.56 2.56
CA ILE A 34 4.25 -3.33 2.95
C ILE A 34 5.27 -3.63 4.04
N PRO A 35 6.55 -3.23 3.88
CA PRO A 35 7.59 -3.47 4.88
C PRO A 35 7.36 -2.64 6.14
N HIS A 36 7.75 -3.17 7.31
CA HIS A 36 7.56 -2.51 8.62
C HIS A 36 8.15 -1.09 8.68
N SER A 37 9.25 -0.83 7.98
CA SER A 37 9.85 0.51 7.89
C SER A 37 8.89 1.54 7.29
N LEU A 38 8.19 1.17 6.22
CA LEU A 38 7.25 2.05 5.54
C LEU A 38 5.92 2.14 6.28
N ARG A 39 5.44 1.05 6.91
CA ARG A 39 4.18 1.04 7.67
C ARG A 39 4.12 2.20 8.67
N LYS A 40 5.20 2.49 9.40
CA LYS A 40 5.26 3.60 10.37
C LYS A 40 4.92 4.97 9.78
N ARG A 41 5.08 5.15 8.46
CA ARG A 41 4.83 6.41 7.74
C ARG A 41 3.47 6.46 7.06
N ILE A 42 2.85 5.31 6.75
CA ILE A 42 1.64 5.24 5.92
C ILE A 42 0.43 4.54 6.58
N CYS A 43 0.64 3.96 7.76
CA CYS A 43 -0.32 3.15 8.49
C CYS A 43 -0.76 3.89 9.74
N LEU A 44 -2.06 4.12 9.89
CA LEU A 44 -2.61 4.89 11.01
C LEU A 44 -3.77 4.14 11.70
N PRO A 45 -3.96 4.33 13.02
CA PRO A 45 -5.15 3.85 13.71
C PRO A 45 -6.43 4.33 13.03
N LYS A 46 -7.35 3.40 12.77
CA LYS A 46 -8.61 3.68 12.06
C LYS A 46 -9.42 4.84 12.66
N ASN A 47 -9.47 4.93 13.99
CA ASN A 47 -10.38 5.82 14.71
C ASN A 47 -9.73 7.15 15.14
N ASP A 48 -8.47 7.42 14.78
CA ASP A 48 -7.74 8.62 15.21
C ASP A 48 -7.73 9.70 14.12
N ILE A 49 -8.88 10.35 13.92
CA ILE A 49 -9.09 11.33 12.84
C ILE A 49 -8.05 12.46 12.86
N ASP A 50 -7.68 12.95 14.04
CA ASP A 50 -6.72 14.05 14.19
C ASP A 50 -5.34 13.63 13.66
N LEU A 51 -4.92 12.39 13.92
CA LEU A 51 -3.66 11.87 13.41
C LEU A 51 -3.68 11.72 11.88
N TRP A 52 -4.82 11.32 11.29
CA TRP A 52 -4.98 11.28 9.83
C TRP A 52 -4.81 12.68 9.22
N VAL A 53 -5.51 13.69 9.76
CA VAL A 53 -5.42 15.07 9.29
C VAL A 53 -3.99 15.60 9.43
N LYS A 54 -3.36 15.39 10.60
CA LYS A 54 -1.97 15.78 10.85
C LYS A 54 -1.03 15.16 9.82
N ARG A 55 -1.15 13.85 9.57
CA ARG A 55 -0.27 13.13 8.66
C ARG A 55 -0.42 13.59 7.21
N ILE A 56 -1.65 13.82 6.76
CA ILE A 56 -1.92 14.37 5.42
C ILE A 56 -1.24 15.74 5.28
N ASN A 57 -1.40 16.61 6.27
CA ASN A 57 -0.77 17.94 6.25
C ASN A 57 0.76 17.84 6.23
N GLU A 58 1.36 16.97 7.04
CA GLU A 58 2.81 16.75 7.05
C GLU A 58 3.34 16.32 5.67
N ILE A 59 2.69 15.33 5.03
CA ILE A 59 3.08 14.85 3.70
C ILE A 59 3.06 15.99 2.67
N VAL A 60 2.00 16.80 2.68
CA VAL A 60 1.83 17.90 1.72
C VAL A 60 2.82 19.03 1.97
N GLN A 61 2.97 19.46 3.24
CA GLN A 61 3.81 20.59 3.61
C GLN A 61 5.30 20.30 3.44
N THR A 62 5.74 19.09 3.81
CA THR A 62 7.15 18.67 3.69
C THR A 62 7.49 18.14 2.30
N LYS A 63 6.49 17.97 1.43
CA LYS A 63 6.60 17.35 0.10
C LYS A 63 7.14 15.92 0.13
N GLU A 64 6.86 15.19 1.21
CA GLU A 64 7.22 13.78 1.36
C GLU A 64 6.49 12.87 0.35
N TYR A 65 5.47 13.39 -0.34
CA TYR A 65 4.66 12.63 -1.29
C TYR A 65 5.48 12.04 -2.45
N ASP A 66 6.57 12.69 -2.88
CA ASP A 66 7.42 12.20 -3.98
C ASP A 66 8.16 10.92 -3.57
N ASP A 67 8.80 10.94 -2.39
CA ASP A 67 9.54 9.80 -1.84
C ASP A 67 8.61 8.63 -1.49
N LEU A 68 7.50 8.93 -0.79
CA LEU A 68 6.48 7.92 -0.46
C LEU A 68 5.88 7.29 -1.72
N GLY A 69 5.62 8.08 -2.75
CA GLY A 69 5.11 7.60 -4.03
C GLY A 69 6.08 6.64 -4.72
N LEU A 70 7.37 7.00 -4.74
CA LEU A 70 8.42 6.14 -5.29
C LEU A 70 8.56 4.82 -4.51
N GLU A 71 8.53 4.85 -3.17
CA GLU A 71 8.56 3.65 -2.34
C GLU A 71 7.34 2.77 -2.56
N CYS A 72 6.15 3.37 -2.65
CA CYS A 72 4.91 2.67 -2.96
C CYS A 72 5.01 1.93 -4.30
N TRP A 73 5.48 2.62 -5.36
CA TRP A 73 5.66 2.04 -6.68
C TRP A 73 6.68 0.89 -6.70
N LYS A 74 7.80 1.04 -5.99
CA LYS A 74 8.82 -0.03 -5.87
C LYS A 74 8.27 -1.30 -5.22
N ILE A 75 7.29 -1.17 -4.32
CA ILE A 75 6.64 -2.32 -3.70
C ILE A 75 5.62 -2.92 -4.66
N SER A 76 4.69 -2.12 -5.20
CA SER A 76 3.60 -2.59 -6.05
C SER A 76 4.07 -3.17 -7.39
N SER A 77 5.19 -2.67 -7.94
CA SER A 77 5.79 -3.22 -9.16
C SER A 77 6.16 -4.70 -9.07
N LYS A 78 6.31 -5.26 -7.86
CA LYS A 78 6.53 -6.69 -7.61
C LYS A 78 5.25 -7.54 -7.63
N TYR A 79 4.08 -6.90 -7.67
CA TYR A 79 2.76 -7.53 -7.66
C TYR A 79 2.00 -7.18 -8.93
N ASN A 80 2.67 -7.34 -10.07
CA ASN A 80 2.10 -7.09 -11.39
C ASN A 80 1.53 -8.37 -12.00
N ILE A 81 0.82 -8.22 -13.13
CA ILE A 81 0.14 -9.33 -13.81
C ILE A 81 1.09 -10.48 -14.16
N ASN A 82 2.32 -10.20 -14.58
CA ASN A 82 3.28 -11.23 -14.95
C ASN A 82 3.65 -12.07 -13.72
N THR A 83 3.94 -11.43 -12.59
CA THR A 83 4.23 -12.15 -11.33
C THR A 83 3.06 -13.02 -10.88
N HIS A 84 1.83 -12.56 -11.06
CA HIS A 84 0.63 -13.34 -10.73
C HIS A 84 0.43 -14.53 -11.69
N LEU A 85 0.64 -14.33 -12.99
CA LEU A 85 0.55 -15.40 -13.99
C LEU A 85 1.62 -16.46 -13.78
N GLU A 86 2.88 -16.08 -13.58
CA GLU A 86 3.98 -17.02 -13.30
C GLU A 86 3.70 -17.88 -12.06
N ARG A 87 3.18 -17.26 -10.99
CA ARG A 87 2.78 -17.98 -9.78
C ARG A 87 1.61 -18.92 -10.04
N PHE A 88 0.62 -18.47 -10.80
CA PHE A 88 -0.55 -19.28 -11.13
C PHE A 88 -0.16 -20.50 -11.95
N GLU A 89 0.63 -20.32 -13.02
CA GLU A 89 1.17 -21.41 -13.83
C GLU A 89 1.98 -22.40 -12.99
N SER A 90 2.85 -21.89 -12.10
CA SER A 90 3.62 -22.74 -11.20
C SER A 90 2.75 -23.61 -10.28
N ILE A 91 1.59 -23.10 -9.85
CA ILE A 91 0.66 -23.87 -9.03
C ILE A 91 -0.05 -24.92 -9.87
N ILE A 92 -0.60 -24.54 -11.03
CA ILE A 92 -1.31 -25.47 -11.92
C ILE A 92 -0.41 -26.62 -12.36
N ASN A 93 0.84 -26.34 -12.73
CA ASN A 93 1.83 -27.34 -13.15
C ASN A 93 2.29 -28.29 -12.04
N LYS A 94 1.88 -28.06 -10.77
CA LYS A 94 2.10 -29.05 -9.69
C LYS A 94 1.03 -30.14 -9.64
N PHE A 95 -0.11 -29.90 -10.28
CA PHE A 95 -1.26 -30.80 -10.26
C PHE A 95 -1.57 -31.44 -11.62
N LEU A 96 -0.93 -30.95 -12.69
CA LEU A 96 -0.88 -31.60 -14.00
C LEU A 96 0.36 -32.48 -14.09
#